data_AF-A0AAW0VP97-F1
#
_entry.id   AF-A0AAW0VP97-F1
#
_cell.length_a   1.000
_cell.length_b   1.000
_cell.length_c   1.000
_cell.angle_alpha   90.00
_cell.angle_beta   90.00
_cell.angle_gamma   90.00
#
_symmetry.space_group_name_H-M   'P 1'
#
loop_
_entity.id
_entity.type
_entity.pdbx_description
1 polymer ?
#
loop_
_entity_poly.entity_id
_entity_poly.type
_entity_poly.pdbx_seq_one_letter_code
_entity_poly.pdbx_strand_id
1 'polypeptide(L)'
;DNRTVQTTPLGRIASFYYLSHKTIHQFQEKLNPSLTIEDFLDLLTQAYEYDQLPVRHNEDNLNGELAKSCPIEVNAYTYDSSHTKAHLLLQAHMSRLPLPCVDYLTDTKSVLDQAIRILQ
;
A
#
# COMPACT_ATOMS: atom_id res chain seq x y z
N ASP A 1 7.87 -35.45 18.53
CA ASP A 1 7.02 -34.71 19.51
C ASP A 1 6.30 -33.50 18.89
N ASN A 2 6.19 -33.36 17.55
CA ASN A 2 5.52 -32.25 16.85
C ASN A 2 5.94 -30.82 17.32
N ARG A 3 7.12 -30.67 17.92
CA ARG A 3 7.66 -29.39 18.42
C ARG A 3 8.67 -28.74 17.49
N THR A 4 8.98 -29.39 16.36
CA THR A 4 9.93 -28.89 15.36
C THR A 4 9.25 -27.88 14.43
N VAL A 5 9.83 -26.69 14.31
CA VAL A 5 9.41 -25.65 13.34
C VAL A 5 10.36 -25.70 12.14
N GLN A 6 9.81 -25.62 10.92
CA GLN A 6 10.58 -25.53 9.69
C GLN A 6 10.25 -24.25 8.93
N THR A 7 11.24 -23.67 8.27
CA THR A 7 11.05 -22.46 7.47
C THR A 7 10.31 -22.77 6.17
N THR A 8 9.38 -21.90 5.79
CA THR A 8 8.74 -21.94 4.46
C THR A 8 9.46 -20.99 3.49
N PRO A 9 9.37 -21.20 2.17
CA PRO A 9 9.85 -20.22 1.18
C PRO A 9 9.27 -18.82 1.41
N LEU A 10 7.96 -18.73 1.68
CA LEU A 10 7.28 -17.47 1.98
C LEU A 10 7.78 -16.82 3.28
N GLY A 11 8.07 -17.61 4.32
CA GLY A 11 8.67 -17.11 5.55
C GLY A 11 10.09 -16.57 5.35
N ARG A 12 10.87 -17.16 4.41
CA ARG A 12 12.19 -16.63 4.03
C ARG A 12 12.08 -15.30 3.29
N ILE A 13 11.13 -15.17 2.36
CA ILE A 13 10.85 -13.91 1.64
C ILE A 13 10.45 -12.81 2.64
N ALA A 14 9.50 -13.13 3.53
CA ALA A 14 9.07 -12.22 4.59
C ALA A 14 10.26 -11.70 5.41
N SER A 15 11.10 -12.61 5.88
CA SER A 15 12.27 -12.27 6.69
C SER A 15 13.33 -11.47 5.92
N PHE A 16 13.55 -11.79 4.64
CA PHE A 16 14.60 -11.16 3.84
C PHE A 16 14.27 -9.70 3.50
N TYR A 17 13.03 -9.45 3.10
CA TYR A 17 12.57 -8.09 2.74
C TYR A 17 11.94 -7.32 3.92
N TYR A 18 11.92 -7.93 5.10
CA TYR A 18 11.38 -7.33 6.32
C TYR A 18 9.88 -6.99 6.20
N LEU A 19 9.13 -7.93 5.64
CA LEU A 19 7.69 -7.83 5.42
C LEU A 19 6.90 -8.56 6.51
N SER A 20 5.74 -8.03 6.82
CA SER A 20 4.76 -8.66 7.70
C SER A 20 4.28 -9.98 7.11
N HIS A 21 4.17 -11.01 7.95
CA HIS A 21 3.55 -12.28 7.57
C HIS A 21 2.11 -12.10 7.06
N LYS A 22 1.42 -11.03 7.49
CA LYS A 22 0.07 -10.68 7.01
C LYS A 22 0.09 -10.24 5.55
N THR A 23 1.05 -9.41 5.15
CA THR A 23 1.26 -8.99 3.75
C THR A 23 1.54 -10.20 2.88
N ILE A 24 2.46 -11.07 3.32
CA ILE A 24 2.80 -12.29 2.58
C ILE A 24 1.62 -13.25 2.46
N HIS A 25 0.82 -13.41 3.52
CA HIS A 25 -0.39 -14.22 3.47
C HIS A 25 -1.40 -13.65 2.46
N GLN A 26 -1.67 -12.35 2.51
CA GLN A 26 -2.56 -11.67 1.56
C GLN A 26 -2.07 -11.80 0.12
N PHE A 27 -0.77 -11.65 -0.11
CA PHE A 27 -0.16 -11.80 -1.42
C PHE A 27 -0.27 -13.24 -1.91
N GLN A 28 -0.06 -14.23 -1.05
CA GLN A 28 -0.24 -15.64 -1.40
C GLN A 28 -1.68 -15.95 -1.85
N GLU A 29 -2.69 -15.32 -1.23
CA GLU A 29 -4.10 -15.53 -1.59
C GLU A 29 -4.53 -14.78 -2.86
N LYS A 30 -3.99 -13.57 -3.09
CA LYS A 30 -4.49 -12.65 -4.11
C LYS A 30 -3.61 -12.57 -5.37
N LEU A 31 -2.29 -12.76 -5.26
CA LEU A 31 -1.40 -12.71 -6.43
C LEU A 31 -1.73 -13.84 -7.39
N ASN A 32 -1.97 -13.46 -8.65
CA ASN A 32 -2.20 -14.41 -9.73
C ASN A 32 -1.74 -13.80 -11.07
N PRO A 33 -1.47 -14.64 -12.09
CA PRO A 33 -0.95 -14.16 -13.38
C PRO A 33 -1.92 -13.30 -14.20
N SER A 34 -3.20 -13.24 -13.83
CA SER A 34 -4.21 -12.44 -14.54
C SER A 34 -4.41 -11.03 -13.98
N LEU A 35 -3.73 -10.66 -12.90
CA LEU A 35 -3.81 -9.32 -12.34
C LEU A 35 -3.33 -8.28 -13.36
N THR A 36 -4.14 -7.24 -13.53
CA THR A 36 -3.74 -6.03 -14.26
C THR A 36 -2.80 -5.18 -13.40
N ILE A 37 -2.22 -4.12 -13.98
CA ILE A 37 -1.42 -3.16 -13.21
C ILE A 37 -2.27 -2.46 -12.16
N GLU A 38 -3.54 -2.18 -12.46
CA GLU A 38 -4.48 -1.56 -11.53
C GLU A 38 -4.78 -2.50 -10.35
N ASP A 39 -5.11 -3.76 -10.62
CA ASP A 39 -5.33 -4.76 -9.58
C ASP A 39 -4.08 -4.97 -8.71
N PHE A 40 -2.90 -4.93 -9.33
CA PHE A 40 -1.64 -5.06 -8.61
C PHE A 40 -1.35 -3.84 -7.74
N LEU A 41 -1.62 -2.63 -8.20
CA LEU A 41 -1.45 -1.41 -7.41
C LEU A 41 -2.41 -1.40 -6.20
N ASP A 42 -3.65 -1.82 -6.41
CA ASP A 42 -4.61 -2.05 -5.34
C ASP A 42 -4.05 -3.07 -4.33
N LEU A 43 -3.60 -4.24 -4.79
CA LEU A 43 -3.04 -5.25 -3.92
C LEU A 43 -1.80 -4.76 -3.14
N LEU A 44 -0.90 -4.04 -3.81
CA LEU A 44 0.31 -3.48 -3.22
C LEU A 44 -0.03 -2.53 -2.08
N THR A 45 -1.00 -1.64 -2.27
CA THR A 45 -1.35 -0.60 -1.28
C THR A 45 -2.19 -1.12 -0.12
N GLN A 46 -2.74 -2.33 -0.27
CA GLN A 46 -3.37 -3.09 0.81
C GLN A 46 -2.36 -3.85 1.70
N ALA A 47 -1.06 -3.74 1.43
CA ALA A 47 -0.02 -4.34 2.26
C ALA A 47 -0.07 -3.81 3.71
N TYR A 48 0.22 -4.69 4.67
CA TYR A 48 0.13 -4.42 6.10
C TYR A 48 1.13 -3.34 6.58
N GLU A 49 2.19 -3.13 5.80
CA GLU A 49 3.19 -2.08 6.04
C GLU A 49 2.57 -0.67 5.99
N TYR A 50 1.40 -0.51 5.36
CA TYR A 50 0.68 0.76 5.26
C TYR A 50 -0.39 0.96 6.33
N ASP A 51 -0.68 -0.02 7.20
CA ASP A 51 -1.74 0.07 8.23
C ASP A 51 -1.63 1.33 9.10
N GLN A 52 -0.39 1.75 9.38
CA GLN A 52 -0.08 2.87 10.28
C GLN A 52 0.21 4.18 9.54
N LEU A 53 -0.03 4.25 8.22
CA LEU A 53 0.07 5.51 7.50
C LEU A 53 -0.96 6.49 8.08
N PRO A 54 -0.56 7.69 8.54
CA PRO A 54 -1.48 8.56 9.23
C PRO A 54 -2.55 9.09 8.27
N VAL A 55 -3.81 8.96 8.65
CA VAL A 55 -4.92 9.73 8.08
C VAL A 55 -5.42 10.68 9.16
N ARG A 56 -5.04 11.95 9.02
CA ARG A 56 -5.34 13.01 9.99
C ARG A 56 -6.77 13.52 9.81
N HIS A 57 -7.26 14.26 10.79
CA HIS A 57 -8.59 14.87 10.71
C HIS A 57 -8.69 15.77 9.46
N ASN A 58 -9.80 15.66 8.72
CA ASN A 58 -10.09 16.34 7.46
C ASN A 58 -9.27 15.89 6.23
N GLU A 59 -8.38 14.91 6.35
CA GLU A 59 -7.65 14.38 5.18
C GLU A 59 -8.54 13.50 4.29
N ASP A 60 -9.69 13.03 4.77
CA ASP A 60 -10.72 12.35 3.97
C ASP A 60 -11.21 13.22 2.80
N ASN A 61 -11.46 14.50 3.06
CA ASN A 61 -11.84 15.47 2.02
C ASN A 61 -10.70 15.75 1.05
N LEU A 62 -9.47 15.89 1.56
CA LEU A 62 -8.28 16.10 0.72
C LEU A 62 -7.97 14.88 -0.15
N ASN A 63 -8.15 13.67 0.38
CA ASN A 63 -8.04 12.42 -0.35
C ASN A 63 -9.12 12.35 -1.44
N GLY A 64 -10.34 12.78 -1.15
CA GLY A 64 -11.40 12.88 -2.15
C GLY A 64 -11.09 13.86 -3.30
N GLU A 65 -10.50 15.01 -3.00
CA GLU A 65 -10.07 15.94 -4.06
C GLU A 65 -8.88 15.40 -4.86
N LEU A 66 -7.90 14.77 -4.20
CA LEU A 66 -6.76 14.15 -4.87
C LEU A 66 -7.20 12.98 -5.78
N ALA A 67 -8.18 12.20 -5.35
CA ALA A 67 -8.74 11.08 -6.10
C ALA A 67 -9.29 11.50 -7.47
N LYS A 68 -9.94 12.67 -7.56
CA LYS A 68 -10.46 13.22 -8.84
C LYS A 68 -9.36 13.49 -9.87
N SER A 69 -8.12 13.67 -9.43
CA SER A 69 -6.96 13.93 -10.30
C SER A 69 -6.18 12.65 -10.62
N CYS A 70 -6.45 11.55 -9.92
CA CYS A 70 -5.76 10.28 -10.08
C CYS A 70 -6.39 9.46 -11.22
N PRO A 71 -5.58 8.71 -12.00
CA PRO A 71 -6.07 7.93 -13.13
C PRO A 71 -6.91 6.71 -12.75
N ILE A 72 -6.66 6.11 -11.59
CA ILE A 72 -7.35 4.90 -11.11
C ILE A 72 -8.31 5.31 -10.00
N GLU A 73 -9.59 5.02 -10.23
CA GLU A 73 -10.65 5.30 -9.27
C GLU A 73 -10.46 4.50 -7.98
N VAL A 74 -10.83 5.11 -6.87
CA VAL A 74 -10.80 4.50 -5.53
C VAL A 74 -12.18 4.61 -4.89
N ASN A 75 -12.48 3.70 -3.98
CA ASN A 75 -13.76 3.71 -3.28
C ASN A 75 -13.90 4.98 -2.40
N ALA A 76 -14.91 5.80 -2.69
CA ALA A 76 -15.15 7.03 -1.94
C ALA A 76 -15.48 6.80 -0.45
N TYR A 77 -15.96 5.60 -0.08
CA TYR A 77 -16.23 5.24 1.31
C TYR A 77 -14.97 4.90 2.13
N THR A 78 -13.79 4.92 1.51
CA THR A 78 -12.53 4.55 2.18
C THR A 78 -11.52 5.69 2.20
N TYR A 79 -11.93 6.94 1.94
CA TYR A 79 -11.01 8.08 1.97
C TYR A 79 -10.37 8.36 3.34
N ASP A 80 -10.93 7.82 4.42
CA ASP A 80 -10.37 7.85 5.76
C ASP A 80 -9.37 6.70 6.03
N SER A 81 -9.15 5.79 5.07
CA SER A 81 -8.28 4.63 5.19
C SER A 81 -6.82 4.93 4.84
N SER A 82 -5.91 4.42 5.66
CA SER A 82 -4.45 4.43 5.43
C SER A 82 -4.09 3.85 4.07
N HIS A 83 -4.75 2.75 3.65
CA HIS A 83 -4.49 2.08 2.38
C HIS A 83 -4.94 2.91 1.19
N THR A 84 -6.11 3.55 1.27
CA THR A 84 -6.58 4.46 0.21
C THR A 84 -5.67 5.66 0.08
N LYS A 85 -5.20 6.22 1.19
CA LYS A 85 -4.19 7.28 1.15
C LYS A 85 -2.89 6.79 0.49
N ALA A 86 -2.38 5.60 0.84
CA ALA A 86 -1.20 5.03 0.19
C ALA A 86 -1.39 4.86 -1.33
N HIS A 87 -2.57 4.38 -1.75
CA HIS A 87 -2.93 4.22 -3.16
C HIS A 87 -2.91 5.54 -3.92
N LEU A 88 -3.56 6.57 -3.38
CA LEU A 88 -3.56 7.91 -3.96
C LEU A 88 -2.16 8.53 -4.03
N LEU A 89 -1.34 8.37 -2.98
CA LEU A 89 0.02 8.92 -2.95
C LEU A 89 0.95 8.26 -3.98
N LEU A 90 0.85 6.94 -4.18
CA LEU A 90 1.59 6.25 -5.25
C LEU A 90 1.17 6.74 -6.63
N GLN A 91 -0.14 6.82 -6.89
CA GLN A 91 -0.67 7.34 -8.15
C GLN A 91 -0.22 8.78 -8.41
N ALA A 92 -0.32 9.64 -7.41
CA ALA A 92 0.10 11.03 -7.48
C ALA A 92 1.61 11.17 -7.74
N HIS A 93 2.43 10.33 -7.10
CA HIS A 93 3.87 10.29 -7.34
C HIS A 93 4.21 9.90 -8.77
N MET A 94 3.64 8.79 -9.27
CA MET A 94 3.88 8.30 -10.63
C MET A 94 3.38 9.29 -11.69
N SER A 95 2.26 9.96 -11.42
CA SER A 95 1.63 10.94 -12.31
C SER A 95 2.16 12.36 -12.14
N ARG A 96 3.10 12.59 -11.20
CA ARG A 96 3.67 13.91 -10.86
C ARG A 96 2.61 14.96 -10.51
N LEU A 97 1.55 14.54 -9.83
CA LEU A 97 0.46 15.44 -9.41
C LEU A 97 0.91 16.35 -8.26
N PRO A 98 0.37 17.58 -8.17
CA PRO A 98 0.57 18.43 -7.01
C PRO A 98 -0.09 17.80 -5.78
N LEU A 99 0.62 17.80 -4.64
CA LEU A 99 0.07 17.32 -3.38
C LEU A 99 -0.61 18.45 -2.59
N PRO A 100 -1.67 18.17 -1.81
CA PRO A 100 -2.45 19.20 -1.11
C PRO A 100 -1.66 20.03 -0.10
N CYS A 101 -0.71 19.42 0.61
CA CYS A 101 0.10 20.09 1.63
C CYS A 101 1.43 19.36 1.92
N VAL A 102 2.26 19.94 2.78
CA VAL A 102 3.58 19.42 3.14
C VAL A 102 3.51 18.06 3.86
N ASP A 103 2.44 17.79 4.60
CA ASP A 103 2.26 16.51 5.28
C ASP A 103 2.17 15.37 4.26
N TYR A 104 1.49 15.57 3.13
CA TYR A 104 1.37 14.57 2.05
C TYR A 104 2.73 14.29 1.38
N LEU A 105 3.63 15.27 1.31
CA LEU A 105 5.00 15.04 0.83
C LEU A 105 5.77 14.12 1.78
N THR A 106 5.60 14.29 3.09
CA THR A 106 6.24 13.44 4.10
C THR A 106 5.65 12.04 4.07
N ASP A 107 4.33 11.94 3.99
CA ASP A 107 3.63 10.66 3.92
C ASP A 107 3.98 9.90 2.63
N THR A 108 4.16 10.59 1.50
CA THR A 108 4.59 9.98 0.23
C THR A 108 5.98 9.34 0.36
N LYS A 109 6.93 10.00 1.04
CA LYS A 109 8.25 9.40 1.30
C LYS A 109 8.13 8.10 2.09
N SER A 110 7.35 8.12 3.16
CA SER A 110 7.07 6.92 3.96
C SER A 110 6.47 5.80 3.12
N VAL A 111 5.54 6.13 2.21
CA VAL A 111 4.94 5.15 1.30
C VAL A 111 5.98 4.57 0.34
N LEU A 112 6.81 5.41 -0.28
CA LEU A 112 7.84 4.97 -1.22
C LEU A 112 8.94 4.12 -0.58
N ASP A 113 9.32 4.43 0.67
CA ASP A 113 10.29 3.64 1.43
C ASP A 113 9.80 2.20 1.71
N GLN A 114 8.49 2.02 1.91
CA GLN A 114 7.89 0.69 2.01
C GLN A 114 7.77 0.01 0.64
N ALA A 115 7.33 0.75 -0.38
CA ALA A 115 7.03 0.21 -1.72
C ALA A 115 8.20 -0.56 -2.32
N ILE A 116 9.44 -0.06 -2.16
CA ILE A 116 10.64 -0.73 -2.68
C ILE A 116 10.77 -2.15 -2.13
N ARG A 117 10.55 -2.35 -0.83
CA ARG A 117 10.72 -3.66 -0.18
C ARG A 117 9.56 -4.61 -0.45
N ILE A 118 8.36 -4.08 -0.66
CA ILE A 118 7.16 -4.87 -0.96
C ILE A 118 7.17 -5.37 -2.42
N LEU A 119 7.80 -4.61 -3.34
CA LEU A 119 7.85 -4.93 -4.78
C LEU A 119 8.91 -5.97 -5.17
N GLN A 120 9.93 -6.21 -4.35
CA GLN A 120 11.08 -7.09 -4.63
C GLN A 120 10.80 -8.58 -4.35
#